data_AF-A0A0T6ZAK7-F1
#
_entry.id   AF-A0A0T6ZAK7-F1
#
_cell.length_a   1.000
_cell.length_b   1.000
_cell.length_c   1.000
_cell.angle_alpha   90.00
_cell.angle_beta   90.00
_cell.angle_gamma   90.00
#
_symmetry.space_group_name_H-M   'P 1'
#
loop_
_entity.id
_entity.type
_entity.pdbx_description
1 polymer ?
#
loop_
_entity_poly.entity_id
_entity_poly.type
_entity_poly.pdbx_seq_one_letter_code
_entity_poly.pdbx_strand_id
1 'polypeptide(L)' 'MIAETFGTDAYVELPEPLMGSEDFSFLLEKVPGAYVLIGNGDSSGLHTTHYDFNDDILERGATYFYHLARAALV' A
#
# COMPACT_ATOMS: atom_id res chain seq x y z
N MET A 1 -8.77 -3.64 -10.87
CA MET A 1 -7.32 -3.89 -10.73
C MET A 1 -6.98 -4.75 -9.52
N ILE A 2 -6.99 -4.26 -8.26
CA ILE A 2 -6.58 -5.08 -7.09
C ILE A 2 -7.36 -6.40 -7.00
N ALA A 3 -8.70 -6.33 -7.00
CA ALA A 3 -9.53 -7.52 -6.91
C ALA A 3 -9.34 -8.50 -8.08
N GLU A 4 -9.08 -7.98 -9.28
CA GLU A 4 -8.85 -8.79 -10.49
C GLU A 4 -7.48 -9.48 -10.46
N THR A 5 -6.44 -8.79 -9.96
CA THR A 5 -5.07 -9.31 -9.90
C THR A 5 -4.85 -10.23 -8.72
N PHE A 6 -5.46 -9.94 -7.56
CA PHE A 6 -5.12 -10.57 -6.29
C PHE A 6 -6.30 -11.27 -5.58
N GLY A 7 -7.51 -11.17 -6.13
CA GLY A 7 -8.74 -11.67 -5.52
C GLY A 7 -9.50 -10.60 -4.72
N THR A 8 -10.81 -10.80 -4.54
CA THR A 8 -11.70 -9.83 -3.87
C THR A 8 -11.33 -9.57 -2.41
N ASP A 9 -10.70 -10.54 -1.77
CA ASP A 9 -10.36 -10.49 -0.35
C ASP A 9 -8.94 -9.93 -0.11
N ALA A 10 -8.30 -9.39 -1.16
CA ALA A 10 -6.92 -8.90 -1.12
C ALA A 10 -6.76 -7.48 -0.55
N TYR A 11 -7.86 -6.80 -0.24
CA TYR A 11 -7.84 -5.47 0.35
C TYR A 11 -8.94 -5.33 1.40
N VAL A 12 -8.73 -4.37 2.29
CA VAL A 12 -9.73 -3.89 3.24
C VAL A 12 -9.80 -2.38 3.13
N GLU A 13 -11.00 -1.82 3.27
CA GLU A 13 -11.11 -0.39 3.52
C GLU A 13 -10.67 -0.12 4.96
N LEU A 14 -9.83 0.90 5.14
CA LEU A 14 -9.45 1.31 6.49
C LEU A 14 -10.71 1.80 7.21
N PRO A 15 -11.03 1.25 8.39
CA PRO A 15 -12.23 1.66 9.13
C PRO A 15 -12.13 3.10 9.62
N GLU A 16 -10.90 3.57 9.86
CA GLU A 16 -10.56 4.93 10.31
C GLU A 16 -9.27 5.37 9.62
N PRO A 17 -9.07 6.68 9.37
CA PRO A 17 -7.78 7.22 8.93
C PRO A 17 -6.67 6.97 9.96
N LEU A 18 -5.43 6.81 9.48
CA LEU A 18 -4.28 6.73 10.37
C LEU A 18 -3.85 8.13 10.85
N MET A 19 -3.40 8.21 12.11
CA MET A 19 -2.83 9.44 12.68
C MET A 19 -1.37 9.71 12.25
N GLY A 20 -0.76 8.81 11.46
CA GLY A 20 0.60 8.97 10.99
C GLY A 20 0.73 10.15 10.02
N SER A 21 1.82 10.92 10.14
CA SER A 21 2.19 11.95 9.17
C SER A 21 3.05 11.35 8.07
N GLU A 22 2.79 11.71 6.81
CA GLU A 22 3.57 11.27 5.65
C GLU A 22 3.78 12.44 4.68
N ASP A 23 5.01 12.63 4.20
CA ASP A 23 5.36 13.77 3.35
C ASP A 23 4.79 13.67 1.93
N PHE A 24 4.35 12.47 1.53
CA PHE A 24 3.59 12.23 0.30
C PHE A 24 2.32 13.11 0.22
N SER A 25 1.79 13.56 1.36
CA SER A 25 0.68 14.52 1.41
C SER A 25 0.99 15.82 0.64
N PHE A 26 2.23 16.31 0.65
CA PHE A 26 2.63 17.49 -0.10
C PHE A 26 2.59 17.27 -1.62
N LEU A 27 2.81 16.04 -2.10
CA LEU A 27 2.63 15.70 -3.51
C LEU A 27 1.14 15.72 -3.88
N LEU A 28 0.29 15.17 -3.00
CA LEU A 28 -1.17 15.13 -3.19
C LEU A 28 -1.83 16.51 -3.17
N GLU A 29 -1.19 17.53 -2.60
CA GLU A 29 -1.63 18.92 -2.76
C GLU A 29 -1.46 19.45 -4.19
N LYS A 30 -0.54 18.88 -4.99
CA LYS A 30 -0.17 19.42 -6.30
C LYS A 30 -0.78 18.64 -7.45
N VAL A 31 -0.97 17.33 -7.28
CA VAL A 31 -1.50 16.46 -8.33
C VAL A 31 -2.48 15.45 -7.75
N PRO A 32 -3.52 15.04 -8.51
CA PRO A 32 -4.37 13.93 -8.11
C PRO A 32 -3.53 12.66 -7.90
N GLY A 33 -3.76 11.99 -6.78
CA GLY A 33 -3.05 10.75 -6.45
C GLY A 33 -3.76 10.01 -5.33
N ALA A 34 -3.20 8.85 -4.99
CA ALA A 34 -3.69 8.00 -3.90
C ALA A 34 -2.51 7.46 -3.11
N TYR A 35 -2.69 7.32 -1.81
CA TYR A 35 -1.77 6.64 -0.92
C TYR A 35 -2.45 5.37 -0.40
N VAL A 36 -1.77 4.24 -0.47
CA VAL A 36 -2.29 2.94 -0.04
C VAL A 36 -1.29 2.29 0.90
N LEU A 37 -1.80 1.53 1.86
CA LEU A 37 -0.98 0.73 2.76
C LEU A 37 -0.89 -0.69 2.22
N ILE A 38 0.28 -1.29 2.35
CA ILE A 38 0.50 -2.72 2.10
C ILE A 38 0.59 -3.44 3.45
N GLY A 39 -0.17 -4.52 3.61
CA GLY A 39 -0.15 -5.30 4.84
C GLY A 39 1.18 -6.02 5.01
N ASN A 40 1.80 -5.93 6.19
CA ASN A 40 3.07 -6.59 6.52
C ASN A 40 2.86 -7.96 7.21
N GLY A 41 1.62 -8.41 7.42
CA GLY A 41 1.34 -9.65 8.15
C GLY A 41 1.54 -9.51 9.67
N ASP A 42 1.89 -10.62 10.33
CA ASP A 42 2.04 -10.69 11.78
C ASP A 42 3.40 -10.13 12.23
N SER A 43 3.43 -8.83 12.54
CA SER A 43 4.60 -8.11 13.05
C SER A 43 4.15 -7.05 14.06
N SER A 44 5.07 -6.56 14.89
CA SER A 44 4.82 -5.36 15.68
C SER A 44 4.61 -4.13 14.77
N GLY A 45 4.04 -3.07 15.34
CA GLY A 45 3.85 -1.80 14.64
C GLY A 45 5.16 -1.10 14.26
N LEU A 46 5.07 -0.16 13.32
CA LEU A 46 6.19 0.69 12.90
C LEU A 46 6.84 1.39 14.11
N HIS A 47 8.12 1.74 13.97
CA HIS A 47 8.94 2.41 15.01
C HIS A 47 9.22 1.58 16.27
N THR A 48 9.16 0.26 16.18
CA THR A 48 9.54 -0.65 17.27
C THR A 48 10.81 -1.41 16.91
N THR A 49 11.59 -1.83 17.89
CA THR A 49 12.80 -2.68 17.68
C THR A 49 12.47 -4.12 17.29
N HIS A 50 11.19 -4.48 17.30
CA HIS A 50 10.70 -5.82 17.02
C HIS A 50 9.97 -5.89 15.66
N TYR A 51 9.96 -4.79 14.90
CA TYR A 51 9.34 -4.77 13.58
C TYR A 51 10.10 -5.73 12.67
N ASP A 52 9.39 -6.68 12.09
CA ASP A 52 9.93 -7.67 11.16
C ASP A 52 9.36 -7.42 9.77
N PHE A 53 10.22 -7.31 8.77
CA PHE A 53 9.78 -7.05 7.40
C PHE A 53 9.32 -8.36 6.77
N ASN A 54 8.11 -8.35 6.23
CA ASN A 54 7.60 -9.51 5.53
C ASN A 54 8.09 -9.53 4.08
N ASP A 55 9.16 -10.28 3.80
CA ASP A 55 9.72 -10.35 2.45
C ASP A 55 8.76 -10.96 1.42
N ASP A 56 7.78 -11.77 1.85
CA ASP A 56 6.79 -12.39 0.94
C ASP A 56 5.86 -11.34 0.29
N ILE A 57 5.79 -10.11 0.82
CA ILE A 57 4.96 -9.04 0.23
C ILE A 57 5.65 -8.27 -0.89
N LEU A 58 6.96 -8.44 -1.08
CA LEU A 58 7.74 -7.69 -2.08
C LEU A 58 7.22 -7.95 -3.50
N GLU A 59 6.97 -9.21 -3.86
CA GLU A 59 6.45 -9.56 -5.19
C GLU A 59 5.05 -8.96 -5.42
N ARG A 60 4.18 -9.00 -4.41
CA ARG A 60 2.82 -8.44 -4.52
C ARG A 60 2.87 -6.92 -4.67
N GLY A 61 3.72 -6.24 -3.91
CA GLY A 61 3.92 -4.79 -4.03
C GLY A 61 4.44 -4.37 -5.41
N ALA A 62 5.46 -5.07 -5.93
CA ALA A 62 5.97 -4.82 -7.28
C ALA A 62 4.89 -5.07 -8.36
N THR A 63 4.13 -6.14 -8.23
CA THR A 63 3.03 -6.49 -9.13
C THR A 63 1.93 -5.44 -9.12
N TYR A 64 1.58 -4.91 -7.94
CA TYR A 64 0.61 -3.82 -7.81
C TYR A 64 1.06 -2.57 -8.58
N PHE A 65 2.30 -2.12 -8.40
CA PHE A 65 2.82 -0.95 -9.11
C PHE A 65 2.94 -1.19 -10.62
N TYR A 66 3.32 -2.40 -11.05
CA TYR A 66 3.33 -2.77 -12.47
C TYR A 66 1.95 -2.62 -13.11
N HIS A 67 0.91 -3.19 -12.50
CA HIS A 67 -0.45 -3.09 -13.03
C HIS A 67 -1.01 -1.67 -12.94
N LEU A 68 -0.71 -0.93 -11.85
CA LEU A 68 -1.12 0.47 -11.70
C LEU A 68 -0.50 1.34 -12.80
N ALA A 69 0.81 1.25 -12.99
CA ALA A 69 1.52 2.01 -14.02
C ALA A 69 1.01 1.65 -15.42
N ARG A 70 0.81 0.36 -15.70
CA ARG A 70 0.24 -0.08 -16.98
C ARG A 70 -1.17 0.46 -17.23
N ALA A 71 -2.04 0.42 -16.23
CA ALA A 71 -3.40 0.93 -16.37
C ALA A 71 -3.46 2.46 -16.51
N ALA A 72 -2.45 3.18 -16.01
CA ALA A 72 -2.38 4.64 -16.09
C ALA A 72 -1.73 5.16 -17.39
N LEU A 73 -0.89 4.33 -18.04
CA LEU A 73 -0.07 4.73 -19.20
C LEU A 73 -0.51 4.10 -20.53
N VAL A 74 -1.46 3.16 -20.51
CA VAL A 74 -2.01 2.46 -21.69
C VAL A 74 -3.51 2.70 -21.74
#